data_AF-A0A9Q9VG85-F1
#
_entry.id   AF-A0A9Q9VG85-F1
#
_cell.length_a   1.000
_cell.length_b   1.000
_cell.length_c   1.000
_cell.angle_alpha   90.00
_cell.angle_beta   90.00
_cell.angle_gamma   90.00
#
_symmetry.space_group_name_H-M   'P 1'
#
loop_
_entity.id
_entity.type
_entity.pdbx_description
1 polymer ?
#
loop_
_entity_poly.entity_id
_entity_poly.type
_entity_poly.pdbx_seq_one_letter_code
_entity_poly.pdbx_strand_id
1 'polypeptide(L)'
;MNVKTGSYLIFRSLCCRGHRQSASRPPKHVPRAERTGFSPAAASKCDWIGPPDRLSNLRPIIYHIPENETPLERTLRHLRQDTEDWSHEFWTNQNFTFSKEKEEHVRSQLSSKGLSERDDDGRKRTLSSEEMAVFYKHFLDKNMTRHASYNREWYGRNFTITLLMARVALHNTWRTLTGQTRGTGREKGKST
;
A
#
# COMPACT_ATOMS: atom_id res chain seq x y z
N MET A 1 -0.97 66.03 3.33
CA MET A 1 0.00 65.47 4.29
C MET A 1 -0.61 64.21 4.90
N ASN A 2 0.19 63.15 4.94
CA ASN A 2 0.05 61.86 5.64
C ASN A 2 -0.98 60.81 5.18
N VAL A 3 -0.45 59.99 4.27
CA VAL A 3 -0.68 58.55 4.11
C VAL A 3 -0.35 57.79 5.41
N LYS A 4 -1.17 56.81 5.80
CA LYS A 4 -0.81 55.72 6.72
C LYS A 4 -1.34 54.42 6.10
N THR A 5 -0.51 53.70 5.35
CA THR A 5 0.34 52.56 5.75
C THR A 5 -0.48 51.33 6.16
N GLY A 6 -0.37 50.29 5.33
CA GLY A 6 -1.03 49.01 5.51
C GLY A 6 -0.47 48.17 6.65
N SER A 7 -1.23 47.14 7.01
CA SER A 7 -0.79 46.09 7.92
C SER A 7 -1.08 44.72 7.31
N TYR A 8 -0.07 43.88 7.39
CA TYR A 8 0.05 42.55 6.81
C TYR A 8 -0.99 41.58 7.40
N LEU A 9 -1.69 40.84 6.53
CA LEU A 9 -2.42 39.64 6.93
C LEU A 9 -1.41 38.49 7.14
N ILE A 10 -1.05 38.27 8.40
CA ILE A 10 -0.28 37.11 8.84
C ILE A 10 -1.19 35.89 8.76
N PHE A 11 -0.90 34.97 7.83
CA PHE A 11 -1.47 33.62 7.83
C PHE A 11 -1.03 32.89 9.11
N ARG A 12 -1.93 32.79 10.09
CA ARG A 12 -1.75 31.91 11.24
C ARG A 12 -2.08 30.47 10.83
N SER A 13 -1.04 29.67 10.70
CA SER A 13 -1.11 28.20 10.67
C SER A 13 -1.81 27.71 11.95
N LEU A 14 -3.01 27.12 11.81
CA LEU A 14 -3.64 26.37 12.90
C LEU A 14 -2.89 25.04 13.06
N CYS A 15 -1.99 25.01 14.04
CA CYS A 15 -1.39 23.79 14.52
C CYS A 15 -2.44 23.05 15.38
N CYS A 16 -3.10 22.04 14.81
CA CYS A 16 -3.99 21.15 15.55
C CYS A 16 -3.14 20.34 16.56
N ARG A 17 -3.30 20.64 17.85
CA ARG A 17 -2.81 19.79 18.95
C ARG A 17 -3.57 18.47 18.94
N GLY A 18 -3.00 17.47 18.28
CA GLY A 18 -3.45 16.08 18.37
C GLY A 18 -3.15 15.50 19.74
N HIS A 19 -4.19 15.00 20.40
CA HIS A 19 -4.10 14.24 21.64
C HIS A 19 -3.29 12.96 21.40
N ARG A 20 -2.19 12.78 22.14
CA ARG A 20 -1.26 11.64 22.01
C ARG A 20 -1.89 10.41 22.66
N GLN A 21 -2.60 9.60 21.88
CA GLN A 21 -2.97 8.25 22.32
C GLN A 21 -1.74 7.34 22.24
N SER A 22 -1.61 6.51 23.29
CA SER A 22 -0.50 5.61 23.55
C SER A 22 -0.19 4.72 22.35
N ALA A 23 1.03 4.85 21.81
CA ALA A 23 1.53 4.01 20.75
C ALA A 23 1.85 2.61 21.32
N SER A 24 0.97 1.64 21.07
CA SER A 24 1.33 0.23 21.17
C SER A 24 2.50 -0.03 20.23
N ARG A 25 3.60 -0.56 20.79
CA ARG A 25 4.84 -0.89 20.07
C ARG A 25 4.54 -1.68 18.78
N PRO A 26 5.20 -1.38 17.65
CA PRO A 26 5.08 -2.22 16.47
C PRO A 26 5.59 -3.63 16.80
N PRO A 27 4.94 -4.69 16.32
CA PRO A 27 5.48 -6.03 16.48
C PRO A 27 6.86 -6.09 15.82
N LYS A 28 7.78 -6.75 16.52
CA LYS A 28 9.16 -6.98 16.09
C LYS A 28 9.18 -7.51 14.67
N HIS A 29 10.06 -6.94 13.84
CA HIS A 29 10.39 -7.32 12.47
C HIS A 29 10.07 -8.79 12.18
N VAL A 30 8.92 -9.03 11.56
CA VAL A 30 8.65 -10.34 10.95
C VAL A 30 9.64 -10.42 9.79
N PRO A 31 10.38 -11.53 9.61
CA PRO A 31 11.21 -11.71 8.42
C PRO A 31 10.32 -11.44 7.21
N ARG A 32 10.77 -10.53 6.34
CA ARG A 32 10.10 -10.17 5.08
C ARG A 32 9.59 -11.47 4.48
N ALA A 33 8.26 -11.67 4.54
CA ALA A 33 7.64 -12.94 4.19
C ALA A 33 8.30 -13.45 2.92
N GLU A 34 8.83 -14.67 2.96
CA GLU A 34 9.45 -15.33 1.83
C GLU A 34 8.51 -15.13 0.64
N ARG A 35 8.88 -14.20 -0.24
CA ARG A 35 8.16 -13.97 -1.48
C ARG A 35 8.35 -15.29 -2.22
N THR A 36 7.29 -16.10 -2.19
CA THR A 36 7.12 -17.36 -2.93
C THR A 36 7.93 -17.29 -4.22
N GLY A 37 8.70 -18.34 -4.56
CA GLY A 37 9.72 -18.44 -5.63
C GLY A 37 9.33 -18.00 -7.06
N PHE A 38 8.78 -16.81 -7.17
CA PHE A 38 8.34 -16.09 -8.32
C PHE A 38 9.45 -15.10 -8.61
N SER A 39 10.41 -15.54 -9.42
CA SER A 39 11.48 -14.68 -9.91
C SER A 39 11.20 -14.32 -11.35
N PRO A 40 11.25 -13.04 -11.73
CA PRO A 40 11.19 -12.67 -13.13
C PRO A 40 12.36 -13.30 -13.89
N ALA A 41 12.16 -13.59 -15.17
CA ALA A 41 13.26 -13.97 -16.06
C ALA A 41 14.31 -12.85 -16.07
N ALA A 42 15.60 -13.20 -16.03
CA ALA A 42 16.70 -12.24 -15.91
C ALA A 42 16.71 -11.16 -17.01
N ALA A 43 16.13 -11.45 -18.18
CA ALA A 43 16.05 -10.53 -19.33
C ALA A 43 14.75 -9.71 -19.40
N SER A 44 13.87 -9.78 -18.40
CA SER A 44 12.60 -9.06 -18.44
C SER A 44 12.75 -7.54 -18.39
N LYS A 45 12.03 -6.85 -19.27
CA LYS A 45 11.95 -5.38 -19.34
C LYS A 45 10.64 -4.78 -18.81
N CYS A 46 9.76 -5.61 -18.23
CA CYS A 46 8.47 -5.19 -17.69
C CYS A 46 8.36 -5.52 -16.20
N ASP A 47 7.45 -4.82 -15.50
CA ASP A 47 7.06 -5.10 -14.12
C ASP A 47 6.32 -6.45 -14.05
N TRP A 48 6.60 -7.24 -13.02
CA TRP A 48 5.99 -8.57 -12.82
C TRP A 48 4.98 -8.54 -11.68
N ILE A 49 3.80 -9.10 -11.92
CA ILE A 49 2.73 -9.19 -10.93
C ILE A 49 2.62 -10.65 -10.47
N GLY A 50 2.83 -10.89 -9.18
CA GLY A 50 2.79 -12.21 -8.57
C GLY A 50 1.38 -12.76 -8.34
N PRO A 51 1.28 -14.02 -7.85
CA PRO A 51 0.03 -14.59 -7.39
C PRO A 51 -0.53 -13.80 -6.18
N PRO A 52 -1.83 -13.86 -5.89
CA PRO A 52 -2.40 -13.24 -4.70
C PRO A 52 -1.72 -13.71 -3.42
N ASP A 53 -1.34 -12.78 -2.56
CA ASP A 53 -0.81 -13.08 -1.23
C ASP A 53 -1.89 -13.74 -0.35
N ARG A 54 -1.49 -14.72 0.46
CA ARG A 54 -2.43 -15.57 1.21
C ARG A 54 -3.19 -14.81 2.31
N LEU A 55 -2.59 -13.75 2.86
CA LEU A 55 -3.18 -13.02 3.98
C LEU A 55 -3.80 -11.71 3.52
N SER A 56 -3.05 -10.88 2.80
CA SER A 56 -3.52 -9.59 2.30
C SER A 56 -4.42 -9.68 1.08
N ASN A 57 -4.41 -10.79 0.33
CA ASN A 57 -5.06 -10.97 -0.97
C ASN A 57 -4.54 -10.04 -2.09
N LEU A 58 -3.60 -9.14 -1.79
CA LEU A 58 -2.97 -8.27 -2.77
C LEU A 58 -1.91 -9.01 -3.57
N ARG A 59 -1.68 -8.59 -4.81
CA ARG A 59 -0.66 -9.19 -5.67
C ARG A 59 0.66 -8.42 -5.52
N PRO A 60 1.76 -9.06 -5.09
CA PRO A 60 3.04 -8.41 -4.97
C PRO A 60 3.59 -8.06 -6.35
N ILE A 61 4.23 -6.89 -6.48
CA ILE A 61 4.85 -6.44 -7.73
C ILE A 61 6.38 -6.48 -7.61
N ILE A 62 7.03 -7.01 -8.63
CA ILE A 62 8.47 -6.93 -8.81
C ILE A 62 8.72 -5.92 -9.93
N TYR A 63 9.12 -4.72 -9.53
CA TYR A 63 9.42 -3.63 -10.45
C TYR A 63 10.67 -3.91 -11.28
N HIS A 64 10.57 -3.68 -12.58
CA HIS A 64 11.71 -3.69 -13.47
C HIS A 64 12.67 -2.55 -13.12
N ILE A 65 13.96 -2.84 -13.14
CA ILE A 65 15.04 -1.87 -12.96
C ILE A 65 15.74 -1.73 -14.31
N PRO A 66 15.61 -0.59 -15.01
CA PRO A 66 16.30 -0.38 -16.27
C PRO A 66 17.81 -0.20 -16.04
N GLU A 67 18.63 -0.61 -17.02
CA GLU A 67 20.09 -0.55 -16.92
C GLU A 67 20.62 0.87 -16.63
N ASN A 68 20.01 1.89 -17.25
CA ASN A 68 20.38 3.30 -17.10
C ASN A 68 19.34 4.07 -16.27
N GLU A 69 18.91 3.49 -15.14
CA GLU A 69 17.94 4.10 -14.23
C GLU A 69 18.43 5.46 -13.71
N THR A 70 17.67 6.50 -14.01
CA THR A 70 17.92 7.85 -13.49
C THR A 70 17.57 7.92 -12.00
N PRO A 71 18.18 8.85 -11.23
CA PRO A 71 17.80 9.05 -9.84
C PRO A 71 16.30 9.30 -9.64
N LEU A 72 15.65 10.00 -10.58
CA LEU A 72 14.23 10.30 -10.52
C LEU A 72 13.36 9.06 -10.75
N GLU A 73 13.72 8.19 -11.70
CA GLU A 73 13.06 6.90 -11.91
C GLU A 73 13.22 5.98 -10.70
N ARG A 74 14.41 5.96 -10.09
CA ARG A 74 14.68 5.22 -8.85
C ARG A 74 13.79 5.70 -7.70
N THR A 75 13.68 7.01 -7.50
CA THR A 75 12.78 7.59 -6.49
C THR A 75 11.33 7.18 -6.73
N LEU A 76 10.88 7.23 -7.99
CA LEU A 76 9.52 6.77 -8.36
C LEU A 76 9.32 5.28 -8.04
N ARG A 77 10.28 4.42 -8.39
CA ARG A 77 10.20 2.99 -8.11
C ARG A 77 10.14 2.70 -6.61
N HIS A 78 10.99 3.34 -5.81
CA HIS A 78 10.96 3.17 -4.35
C HIS A 78 9.66 3.68 -3.74
N LEU A 79 9.15 4.84 -4.16
CA LEU A 79 7.88 5.36 -3.65
C LEU A 79 6.71 4.40 -3.95
N ARG A 80 6.71 3.78 -5.14
CA ARG A 80 5.71 2.76 -5.49
C ARG A 80 5.85 1.50 -4.62
N GLN A 81 7.07 0.97 -4.47
CA GLN A 81 7.37 -0.17 -3.59
C GLN A 81 6.94 0.09 -2.15
N ASP A 82 7.31 1.23 -1.58
CA ASP A 82 6.98 1.62 -0.21
C ASP A 82 5.46 1.78 -0.01
N THR A 83 4.74 2.24 -1.05
CA THR A 83 3.27 2.37 -1.03
C THR A 83 2.59 0.99 -1.09
N GLU A 84 3.12 0.07 -1.88
CA GLU A 84 2.64 -1.30 -1.93
C GLU A 84 2.89 -2.05 -0.63
N ASP A 85 4.12 -2.00 -0.10
CA ASP A 85 4.49 -2.67 1.14
C ASP A 85 3.62 -2.14 2.30
N TRP A 86 3.37 -0.83 2.36
CA TRP A 86 2.43 -0.22 3.30
C TRP A 86 0.99 -0.73 3.15
N SER A 87 0.48 -0.83 1.91
CA SER A 87 -0.86 -1.35 1.64
C SER A 87 -0.98 -2.84 1.99
N HIS A 88 0.03 -3.64 1.66
CA HIS A 88 0.14 -5.04 2.04
C HIS A 88 0.09 -5.24 3.54
N GLU A 89 0.84 -4.45 4.31
CA GLU A 89 0.82 -4.52 5.78
C GLU A 89 -0.58 -4.19 6.34
N PHE A 90 -1.21 -3.12 5.82
CA PHE A 90 -2.55 -2.74 6.23
C PHE A 90 -3.56 -3.87 5.98
N TRP A 91 -3.61 -4.42 4.76
CA TRP A 91 -4.56 -5.44 4.38
C TRP A 91 -4.28 -6.79 5.03
N THR A 92 -3.02 -7.15 5.28
CA THR A 92 -2.67 -8.32 6.08
C THR A 92 -3.30 -8.24 7.47
N ASN A 93 -3.11 -7.10 8.15
CA ASN A 93 -3.64 -6.90 9.50
C ASN A 93 -5.18 -6.83 9.51
N GLN A 94 -5.79 -6.20 8.49
CA GLN A 94 -7.25 -6.15 8.36
C GLN A 94 -7.88 -7.51 8.11
N ASN A 95 -7.33 -8.29 7.17
CA ASN A 95 -7.87 -9.62 6.86
C ASN A 95 -7.67 -10.59 8.03
N PHE A 96 -6.54 -10.48 8.75
CA PHE A 96 -6.32 -11.24 9.98
C PHE A 96 -7.37 -10.90 11.04
N THR A 97 -7.56 -9.61 11.33
CA THR A 97 -8.55 -9.14 12.32
C THR A 97 -9.97 -9.54 11.93
N PHE A 98 -10.34 -9.35 10.67
CA PHE A 98 -11.64 -9.74 10.13
C PHE A 98 -11.90 -11.24 10.29
N SER A 99 -10.93 -12.08 9.91
CA SER A 99 -11.07 -13.54 10.00
C SER A 99 -11.28 -13.98 11.44
N LYS A 100 -10.49 -13.42 12.37
CA LYS A 100 -10.61 -13.68 13.80
C LYS A 100 -11.98 -13.26 14.35
N GLU A 101 -12.38 -12.01 14.14
CA GLU A 101 -13.66 -11.49 14.66
C GLU A 101 -14.85 -12.22 14.04
N LYS A 102 -14.76 -12.61 12.76
CA LYS A 102 -15.78 -13.42 12.09
C LYS A 102 -15.92 -14.79 12.74
N GLU A 103 -14.83 -15.47 13.02
CA GLU A 103 -14.86 -16.79 13.66
C GLU A 103 -15.42 -16.71 15.09
N GLU A 104 -15.05 -15.67 15.83
CA GLU A 104 -15.60 -15.39 17.17
C GLU A 104 -17.11 -15.15 17.11
N HIS A 105 -17.59 -14.38 16.14
CA HIS A 105 -19.01 -14.14 15.94
C HIS A 105 -19.77 -15.41 15.57
N VAL A 106 -19.22 -16.24 14.68
CA VAL A 106 -19.83 -17.53 14.32
C VAL A 106 -19.92 -18.43 15.55
N ARG A 107 -18.85 -18.54 16.33
CA ARG A 107 -18.82 -19.36 17.54
C ARG A 107 -19.82 -18.88 18.60
N SER A 108 -19.94 -17.58 18.81
CA SER A 108 -20.86 -17.02 19.81
C SER A 108 -22.32 -17.23 19.41
N GLN A 109 -22.66 -17.05 18.13
CA GLN A 109 -24.01 -17.30 17.61
C GLN A 109 -24.41 -18.78 17.61
N LEU A 110 -23.46 -19.69 17.35
CA LEU A 110 -23.74 -21.13 17.47
C LEU A 110 -23.93 -21.53 18.94
N SER A 111 -23.08 -21.02 19.84
CA SER A 111 -23.18 -21.28 21.28
C SER A 111 -24.48 -20.74 21.88
N SER A 112 -24.93 -19.54 21.49
CA SER A 112 -26.20 -18.97 21.96
C SER A 112 -27.43 -19.79 21.55
N LYS A 113 -27.33 -20.50 20.43
CA LYS A 113 -28.34 -21.45 19.94
C LYS A 113 -28.21 -22.85 20.53
N GLY A 114 -27.21 -23.09 21.39
CA GLY A 114 -26.90 -24.42 21.93
C GLY A 114 -26.34 -25.39 20.89
N LEU A 115 -25.81 -24.90 19.77
CA LEU A 115 -25.26 -25.71 18.68
C LEU A 115 -23.73 -25.81 18.80
N SER A 116 -23.19 -26.99 18.49
CA SER A 116 -21.74 -27.19 18.32
C SER A 116 -21.25 -26.62 16.98
N GLU A 117 -19.94 -26.34 16.88
CA GLU A 117 -19.30 -25.80 15.67
C GLU A 117 -19.42 -26.72 14.43
N ARG A 118 -19.62 -28.02 14.66
CA ARG A 118 -19.81 -29.02 13.60
C ARG A 118 -21.16 -29.69 13.72
N ASP A 119 -21.77 -29.96 12.58
CA ASP A 119 -22.98 -30.76 12.51
C ASP A 119 -22.70 -32.25 12.78
N ASP A 120 -23.78 -33.03 12.79
CA ASP A 120 -23.72 -34.47 13.06
C ASP A 120 -22.94 -35.22 11.96
N ASP A 121 -22.87 -34.65 10.76
CA ASP A 121 -22.05 -35.12 9.63
C ASP A 121 -20.58 -34.64 9.70
N GLY A 122 -20.21 -33.89 10.74
CA GLY A 122 -18.87 -33.36 10.95
C GLY A 122 -18.49 -32.15 10.08
N ARG A 123 -19.41 -31.56 9.33
CA ARG A 123 -19.22 -30.33 8.54
C ARG A 123 -19.31 -29.10 9.44
N LYS A 124 -18.56 -28.05 9.10
CA LYS A 124 -18.56 -26.80 9.86
C LYS A 124 -19.91 -26.11 9.67
N ARG A 125 -20.65 -25.87 10.77
CA ARG A 125 -21.91 -25.13 10.72
C ARG A 125 -21.64 -23.67 10.32
N THR A 126 -22.47 -23.16 9.43
CA THR A 126 -22.44 -21.77 8.96
C THR A 126 -23.70 -21.04 9.41
N LEU A 127 -23.55 -19.75 9.73
CA LEU A 127 -24.69 -18.89 10.02
C LEU A 127 -25.48 -18.55 8.76
N SER A 128 -26.74 -18.14 8.93
CA SER A 128 -27.54 -17.60 7.84
C SER A 128 -26.94 -16.28 7.34
N SER A 129 -27.31 -15.87 6.12
CA SER A 129 -26.89 -14.58 5.58
C SER A 129 -27.36 -13.39 6.43
N GLU A 130 -28.55 -13.48 7.02
CA GLU A 130 -29.12 -12.44 7.88
C GLU A 130 -28.31 -12.27 9.17
N GLU A 131 -27.93 -13.38 9.79
CA GLU A 131 -27.09 -13.37 11.00
C GLU A 131 -25.69 -12.85 10.72
N MET A 132 -25.11 -13.26 9.58
CA MET A 132 -23.82 -12.74 9.13
C MET A 132 -23.88 -11.25 8.77
N ALA A 133 -25.02 -10.74 8.29
CA ALA A 133 -25.17 -9.33 7.95
C ALA A 133 -25.01 -8.42 9.17
N VAL A 134 -25.48 -8.87 10.35
CA VAL A 134 -25.29 -8.14 11.62
C VAL A 134 -23.79 -7.98 11.93
N PHE A 135 -23.02 -9.06 11.77
CA PHE A 135 -21.56 -9.02 11.93
C PHE A 135 -20.93 -8.05 10.93
N TYR A 136 -21.28 -8.15 9.64
CA TYR A 136 -20.67 -7.29 8.61
C TYR A 136 -20.92 -5.82 8.87
N LYS A 137 -22.16 -5.45 9.19
CA LYS A 137 -22.48 -4.07 9.55
C LYS A 137 -21.66 -3.60 10.75
N HIS A 138 -21.64 -4.39 11.82
CA HIS A 138 -20.90 -4.03 13.02
C HIS A 138 -19.39 -3.86 12.77
N PHE A 139 -18.78 -4.80 12.03
CA PHE A 139 -17.37 -4.74 11.69
C PHE A 139 -17.04 -3.50 10.85
N LEU A 140 -17.88 -3.16 9.87
CA LEU A 140 -17.70 -1.97 9.03
C LEU A 140 -17.85 -0.68 9.85
N ASP A 141 -18.88 -0.57 10.68
CA ASP A 141 -19.11 0.59 11.54
C ASP A 141 -17.92 0.81 12.48
N LYS A 142 -17.43 -0.26 13.11
CA LYS A 142 -16.26 -0.25 14.01
C LYS A 142 -14.97 0.19 13.32
N ASN A 143 -14.76 -0.21 12.06
CA ASN A 143 -13.53 0.06 11.32
C ASN A 143 -13.62 1.29 10.40
N MET A 144 -14.76 2.01 10.39
CA MET A 144 -15.01 3.12 9.46
C MET A 144 -13.92 4.19 9.50
N THR A 145 -13.54 4.69 10.68
CA THR A 145 -12.50 5.72 10.83
C THR A 145 -11.14 5.24 10.34
N ARG A 146 -10.81 3.96 10.57
CA ARG A 146 -9.56 3.34 10.11
C ARG A 146 -9.51 3.21 8.60
N HIS A 147 -10.62 2.84 7.96
CA HIS A 147 -10.71 2.80 6.50
C HIS A 147 -10.67 4.19 5.88
N ALA A 148 -11.31 5.19 6.52
CA ALA A 148 -11.24 6.58 6.07
C ALA A 148 -9.80 7.11 6.11
N SER A 149 -9.05 6.85 7.18
CA SER A 149 -7.65 7.26 7.29
C SER A 149 -6.75 6.54 6.28
N TYR A 150 -6.94 5.23 6.10
CA TYR A 150 -6.26 4.46 5.05
C TYR A 150 -6.53 5.04 3.66
N ASN A 151 -7.80 5.25 3.29
CA ASN A 151 -8.15 5.76 1.97
C ASN A 151 -7.54 7.14 1.73
N ARG A 152 -7.56 8.02 2.74
CA ARG A 152 -6.92 9.34 2.65
C ARG A 152 -5.43 9.24 2.34
N GLU A 153 -4.72 8.39 3.06
CA GLU A 153 -3.27 8.16 2.85
C GLU A 153 -3.00 7.49 1.49
N TRP A 154 -3.81 6.49 1.12
CA TRP A 154 -3.73 5.80 -0.16
C TRP A 154 -3.87 6.78 -1.33
N TYR A 155 -4.87 7.65 -1.30
CA TYR A 155 -5.04 8.69 -2.32
C TYR A 155 -3.88 9.69 -2.33
N GLY A 156 -3.40 10.12 -1.16
CA GLY A 156 -2.26 11.03 -1.05
C GLY A 156 -0.97 10.46 -1.68
N ARG A 157 -0.68 9.18 -1.39
CA ARG A 157 0.46 8.47 -1.97
C ARG A 157 0.32 8.29 -3.48
N ASN A 158 -0.83 7.82 -3.95
CA ASN A 158 -1.08 7.61 -5.39
C ASN A 158 -1.08 8.92 -6.18
N PHE A 159 -1.56 10.01 -5.60
CA PHE A 159 -1.45 11.34 -6.21
C PHE A 159 0.02 11.77 -6.37
N THR A 160 0.83 11.58 -5.31
CA THR A 160 2.27 11.88 -5.33
C THR A 160 3.00 11.04 -6.38
N ILE A 161 2.70 9.74 -6.44
CA ILE A 161 3.22 8.82 -7.46
C ILE A 161 2.85 9.34 -8.86
N THR A 162 1.59 9.70 -9.09
CA THR A 162 1.10 10.19 -10.39
C THR A 162 1.84 11.45 -10.85
N LEU A 163 2.02 12.41 -9.94
CA LEU A 163 2.79 13.63 -10.23
C LEU A 163 4.25 13.31 -10.57
N LEU A 164 4.86 12.39 -9.82
CA LEU A 164 6.24 11.97 -10.05
C LEU A 164 6.39 11.19 -11.36
N MET A 165 5.42 10.34 -11.72
CA MET A 165 5.35 9.67 -13.03
C MET A 165 5.34 10.69 -14.17
N ALA A 166 4.48 11.72 -14.06
CA ALA A 166 4.43 12.79 -15.05
C ALA A 166 5.79 13.51 -15.17
N ARG A 167 6.44 13.81 -14.03
CA ARG A 167 7.78 14.42 -14.02
C ARG A 167 8.85 13.55 -14.67
N VAL A 168 8.86 12.24 -14.40
CA VAL A 168 9.75 11.27 -15.06
C VAL A 168 9.51 11.23 -16.56
N ALA A 169 8.26 11.18 -17.00
CA ALA A 169 7.92 11.16 -18.42
C ALA A 169 8.40 12.42 -19.16
N LEU A 170 8.21 13.61 -18.56
CA LEU A 170 8.72 14.87 -19.10
C LEU A 170 10.25 14.88 -19.16
N HIS A 171 10.92 14.47 -18.09
CA HIS A 171 12.38 14.38 -18.02
C HIS A 171 12.94 13.44 -19.11
N ASN A 172 12.35 12.27 -19.28
CA ASN A 172 12.80 11.29 -20.28
C ASN A 172 12.54 11.75 -21.72
N THR A 173 11.43 12.45 -21.95
CA THR A 173 11.13 13.07 -23.25
C THR A 173 12.17 14.15 -23.56
N TRP A 174 12.46 15.02 -22.61
CA TRP A 174 13.48 16.06 -22.75
C TRP A 174 14.87 15.47 -23.07
N ARG A 175 15.29 14.45 -22.31
CA ARG A 175 16.59 13.76 -22.51
C ARG A 175 16.71 13.14 -23.91
N THR A 176 15.60 12.58 -24.42
CA THR A 176 15.54 12.01 -25.77
C THR A 176 15.66 13.10 -26.83
N LEU A 177 14.96 14.22 -26.66
CA LEU A 177 14.99 15.35 -27.60
C LEU A 177 16.35 16.06 -27.64
N THR A 178 17.04 16.17 -26.50
CA THR A 178 18.37 16.80 -26.41
C THR A 178 19.52 15.87 -26.80
N GLY A 179 19.24 14.61 -27.18
CA GLY A 179 20.25 13.68 -27.69
C GLY A 179 21.25 13.16 -26.64
N GLN A 180 20.97 13.35 -25.34
CA GLN A 180 21.85 12.94 -24.24
C GLN A 180 22.02 11.40 -24.12
N THR A 181 21.29 10.61 -24.91
CA THR A 181 21.29 9.13 -24.87
C THR A 181 22.36 8.44 -25.73
N ARG A 182 23.26 9.17 -26.42
CA ARG A 182 24.26 8.58 -27.36
C ARG A 182 25.74 8.70 -26.96
N GLY A 183 26.04 8.95 -25.68
CA GLY A 183 27.37 9.40 -25.26
C GLY A 183 28.30 8.41 -24.55
N THR A 184 28.15 7.08 -24.62
CA THR A 184 29.10 6.16 -23.94
C THR A 184 29.19 4.81 -24.66
N GLY A 185 29.89 4.77 -25.79
CA GLY A 185 30.09 3.51 -26.53
C GLY A 185 31.00 3.61 -27.73
N ARG A 186 32.06 4.43 -27.68
CA ARG A 186 33.09 4.42 -28.71
C ARG A 186 34.41 4.97 -28.19
N GLU A 187 35.12 4.17 -27.40
CA GLU A 187 36.59 4.18 -27.35
C GLU A 187 37.11 3.07 -26.43
N LYS A 188 37.64 2.02 -27.05
CA LYS A 188 38.88 1.30 -26.67
C LYS A 188 38.91 -0.02 -27.45
N GLY A 189 39.41 0.07 -28.67
CA GLY A 189 39.57 -1.06 -29.57
C GLY A 189 40.47 -0.72 -30.74
N LYS A 190 41.68 -0.19 -30.46
CA LYS A 190 42.79 -0.20 -31.41
C LYS A 190 44.11 0.08 -30.68
N SER A 191 44.81 -0.98 -30.32
CA SER A 191 46.27 -1.00 -30.21
C SER A 191 46.73 -2.45 -30.24
N THR A 192 47.11 -2.90 -31.44
CA THR A 192 48.03 -4.00 -31.71
C THR A 192 48.79 -3.61 -32.96
#